data_AF-A0A7S1BWK7-F1
#
_entry.id   AF-A0A7S1BWK7-F1
#
_cell.length_a   1.000
_cell.length_b   1.000
_cell.length_c   1.000
_cell.angle_alpha   90.00
_cell.angle_beta   90.00
_cell.angle_gamma   90.00
#
_symmetry.space_group_name_H-M   'P 1'
#
loop_
_entity.id
_entity.type
_entity.pdbx_description
1 polymer ?
#
loop_
_entity_poly.entity_id
_entity_poly.type
_entity_poly.pdbx_seq_one_letter_code
_entity_poly.pdbx_strand_id
1 'polypeptide(L)'
;SPAAFLNAAAAALSTPQQRRATAAARVRQRAAAERAGEAEEGRRLVGNGGSYGSLPRTAPVERAPPVAAAAPAPAKPVKPAKPVLVGARKFEVPELCLMFCGSQSLVGYMAATGLYLYGALWAYASVFANALESSDLVSGCGYAGFIALFSAIVVPLSLLDLREQIAVQVSLSGCRLLMVLAMVGSIMGDALAGPEAFHFDPAVPHQDPPLVRWGGAYILLPIAAYASIFHHSIPGLSQPVADRAQLASIFGNVFVFTAASYCLIGLVVGYYFGDDIQTSCNINWGGYHGGTGTLVQDADGTQHRTDVALWAKALSAYVVLFPALDVVSAFPLNAITLGNNLLGAHFGEKIHEAEKSWHNRTRFRCYACLPPIFGALLVRDLGTITDFTGVTGFAIAFSFPALLSIYSKRMVEEHFPRLTTTGYHNGFSNEQWALTVFFFGVVLVVFVLGCLIWEASGGFLLTIGRNRN
;
A
#
# COMPACT_ATOMS: atom_id res chain seq x y z
N SER A 1 -29.18 -15.49 -39.30
CA SER A 1 -29.74 -16.31 -40.39
C SER A 1 -30.59 -17.43 -39.80
N PRO A 2 -31.55 -18.01 -40.54
CA PRO A 2 -32.34 -19.17 -40.08
C PRO A 2 -31.47 -20.34 -39.61
N ALA A 3 -30.28 -20.51 -40.19
CA ALA A 3 -29.28 -21.50 -39.77
C ALA A 3 -28.74 -21.25 -38.36
N ALA A 4 -28.57 -19.99 -37.94
CA ALA A 4 -28.12 -19.66 -36.58
C ALA A 4 -29.18 -19.99 -35.52
N PHE A 5 -30.46 -19.82 -35.86
CA PHE A 5 -31.59 -20.14 -34.97
C PHE A 5 -31.79 -21.65 -34.81
N LEU A 6 -31.69 -22.41 -35.90
CA LEU A 6 -31.73 -23.89 -35.87
C LEU A 6 -30.54 -24.48 -35.09
N ASN A 7 -29.35 -23.90 -35.22
CA ASN A 7 -28.18 -24.31 -34.42
C ASN A 7 -28.35 -24.00 -32.93
N ALA A 8 -29.00 -22.89 -32.57
CA ALA A 8 -29.29 -22.54 -31.18
C ALA A 8 -30.36 -23.46 -30.56
N ALA A 9 -31.40 -23.81 -31.32
CA ALA A 9 -32.45 -24.75 -30.88
C ALA A 9 -31.91 -26.18 -30.71
N ALA A 10 -31.06 -26.65 -31.62
CA ALA A 10 -30.38 -27.95 -31.49
C ALA A 10 -29.42 -28.00 -30.29
N ALA A 11 -28.74 -26.89 -29.97
CA ALA A 11 -27.90 -26.79 -28.79
C ALA A 11 -28.70 -26.82 -27.48
N ALA A 12 -29.90 -26.23 -27.47
CA ALA A 12 -30.78 -26.22 -26.30
C ALA A 12 -31.34 -27.62 -25.95
N LEU A 13 -31.54 -28.48 -26.96
CA LEU A 13 -32.02 -29.86 -26.81
C LEU A 13 -30.90 -30.88 -26.49
N SER A 14 -29.63 -30.48 -26.54
CA SER A 14 -28.53 -31.38 -26.24
C SER A 14 -28.47 -31.73 -24.75
N THR A 15 -28.30 -33.02 -24.45
CA THR A 15 -28.17 -33.51 -23.06
C THR A 15 -26.88 -32.97 -22.41
N PRO A 16 -26.83 -32.83 -21.08
CA PRO A 16 -25.64 -32.34 -20.37
C PRO A 16 -24.36 -33.12 -20.71
N GLN A 17 -24.48 -34.41 -21.01
CA GLN A 17 -23.37 -35.28 -21.38
C GLN A 17 -22.84 -34.97 -22.81
N GLN A 18 -23.72 -34.68 -23.76
CA GLN A 18 -23.34 -34.22 -25.09
C GLN A 18 -22.69 -32.83 -25.06
N ARG A 19 -23.15 -31.91 -24.20
CA ARG A 19 -22.51 -30.59 -24.04
C ARG A 19 -21.09 -30.71 -23.50
N ARG A 20 -20.85 -31.63 -22.56
CA ARG A 20 -19.50 -31.94 -22.04
C ARG A 20 -18.60 -32.57 -23.10
N ALA A 21 -19.12 -33.47 -23.93
CA ALA A 21 -18.36 -34.08 -25.03
C ALA A 21 -17.95 -33.04 -26.10
N THR A 22 -18.88 -32.17 -26.50
CA THR A 22 -18.61 -31.10 -27.47
C THR A 22 -17.63 -30.05 -26.93
N ALA A 23 -17.71 -29.73 -25.64
CA ALA A 23 -16.74 -28.85 -24.98
C ALA A 23 -15.34 -29.48 -24.94
N ALA A 24 -15.24 -30.76 -24.58
CA ALA A 24 -13.96 -31.49 -24.56
C ALA A 24 -13.34 -31.60 -25.97
N ALA A 25 -14.16 -31.79 -27.02
CA ALA A 25 -13.70 -31.80 -28.41
C ALA A 25 -13.16 -30.44 -28.87
N ARG A 26 -13.81 -29.33 -28.48
CA ARG A 26 -13.33 -27.97 -28.77
C ARG A 26 -12.02 -27.64 -28.06
N VAL A 27 -11.85 -28.09 -26.81
CA VAL A 27 -10.59 -27.95 -26.07
C VAL A 27 -9.46 -28.73 -26.76
N ARG A 28 -9.72 -29.96 -27.22
CA ARG A 28 -8.74 -30.76 -27.97
C ARG A 28 -8.37 -30.14 -29.32
N GLN A 29 -9.34 -29.58 -30.06
CA GLN A 29 -9.06 -28.88 -31.31
C GLN A 29 -8.22 -27.61 -31.11
N ARG A 30 -8.47 -26.86 -30.03
CA ARG A 30 -7.72 -25.64 -29.71
C ARG A 30 -6.27 -25.96 -29.31
N ALA A 31 -6.07 -26.99 -28.49
CA ALA A 31 -4.74 -27.48 -28.13
C ALA A 31 -3.95 -28.03 -29.34
N ALA A 32 -4.64 -28.64 -30.32
CA ALA A 32 -4.01 -29.09 -31.56
C ALA A 32 -3.60 -27.92 -32.47
N ALA A 33 -4.41 -26.85 -32.53
CA ALA A 33 -4.09 -25.64 -33.28
C ALA A 33 -2.91 -24.87 -32.66
N GLU A 34 -2.83 -24.79 -31.33
CA GLU A 34 -1.71 -24.15 -30.62
C GLU A 34 -0.39 -24.90 -30.85
N ARG A 35 -0.39 -26.24 -30.79
CA ARG A 35 0.80 -27.05 -31.13
C ARG A 35 1.24 -26.92 -32.59
N ALA A 36 0.29 -26.71 -33.51
CA ALA A 36 0.61 -26.47 -34.91
C ALA A 36 1.25 -25.09 -35.12
N GLY A 37 0.79 -24.06 -34.39
CA GLY A 37 1.39 -22.72 -34.40
C GLY A 37 2.80 -22.70 -33.83
N GLU A 38 3.04 -23.39 -32.70
CA GLU A 38 4.37 -23.52 -32.09
C GLU A 38 5.37 -24.25 -33.01
N ALA A 39 4.91 -25.25 -33.77
CA ALA A 39 5.73 -25.98 -34.73
C ALA A 39 6.06 -25.15 -35.99
N GLU A 40 5.22 -24.16 -36.34
CA GLU A 40 5.45 -23.23 -37.45
C GLU A 40 6.38 -22.08 -37.02
N GLU A 41 6.23 -21.58 -35.79
CA GLU A 41 7.12 -20.57 -35.20
C GLU A 41 8.53 -21.12 -34.94
N GLY A 42 8.64 -22.38 -34.50
CA GLY A 42 9.91 -23.11 -34.40
C GLY A 42 10.63 -23.29 -35.74
N ARG A 43 9.89 -23.42 -36.86
CA ARG A 43 10.47 -23.46 -38.21
C ARG A 43 10.93 -22.09 -38.71
N ARG A 44 10.25 -21.01 -38.33
CA ARG A 44 10.67 -19.64 -38.68
C ARG A 44 11.96 -19.22 -37.97
N LEU A 45 12.21 -19.72 -36.75
CA LEU A 45 13.43 -19.40 -36.00
C LEU A 45 14.68 -20.14 -36.49
N VAL A 46 14.55 -21.20 -37.28
CA VAL A 46 15.69 -21.95 -37.88
C VAL A 46 16.03 -21.44 -39.30
N GLY A 47 15.16 -20.65 -39.94
CA GLY A 47 15.29 -20.23 -41.33
C GLY A 47 16.19 -19.02 -41.63
N ASN A 48 16.84 -18.41 -40.63
CA ASN A 48 17.53 -17.12 -40.82
C ASN A 48 19.00 -17.12 -40.37
N GLY A 49 19.75 -18.17 -40.75
CA GLY A 49 21.20 -18.25 -40.61
C GLY A 49 21.88 -18.22 -41.98
N GLY A 50 22.31 -17.03 -42.41
CA GLY A 50 23.05 -16.84 -43.66
C GLY A 50 24.53 -17.28 -43.58
N SER A 51 24.98 -17.83 -44.70
CA SER A 51 26.33 -17.73 -45.30
C SER A 51 27.57 -18.12 -44.48
N TYR A 52 28.18 -19.25 -44.83
CA TYR A 52 29.64 -19.41 -44.75
C TYR A 52 30.20 -20.14 -45.98
N GLY A 53 31.02 -19.38 -46.73
CA GLY A 53 32.32 -19.75 -47.29
C GLY A 53 32.57 -21.15 -47.84
N SER A 54 32.76 -21.19 -49.16
CA SER A 54 33.46 -22.22 -49.94
C SER A 54 34.89 -22.53 -49.48
N LEU A 55 35.36 -23.79 -49.66
CA LEU A 55 36.63 -24.25 -50.29
C LEU A 55 36.89 -25.77 -50.00
N PRO A 56 37.83 -26.50 -50.67
CA PRO A 56 37.53 -27.44 -51.75
C PRO A 56 37.89 -28.93 -51.45
N ARG A 57 37.55 -29.81 -52.40
CA ARG A 57 37.90 -31.24 -52.48
C ARG A 57 39.41 -31.52 -52.53
N THR A 58 39.90 -32.51 -51.77
CA THR A 58 40.83 -33.59 -52.18
C THR A 58 40.84 -34.75 -51.15
N ALA A 59 41.20 -35.96 -51.60
CA ALA A 59 41.13 -37.26 -50.91
C ALA A 59 42.44 -37.61 -50.14
N PRO A 60 42.77 -38.89 -49.82
CA PRO A 60 42.36 -39.67 -48.64
C PRO A 60 43.53 -40.15 -47.72
N VAL A 61 43.18 -40.47 -46.46
CA VAL A 61 43.80 -41.41 -45.47
C VAL A 61 45.32 -41.40 -45.23
N GLU A 62 45.74 -41.09 -44.00
CA GLU A 62 46.93 -41.69 -43.36
C GLU A 62 46.78 -41.71 -41.81
N ARG A 63 47.10 -42.85 -41.17
CA ARG A 63 47.08 -43.04 -39.70
C ARG A 63 48.45 -42.71 -39.11
N ALA A 64 48.48 -41.98 -37.98
CA ALA A 64 49.67 -41.78 -37.14
C ALA A 64 49.29 -41.62 -35.63
N PRO A 65 50.23 -41.81 -34.67
CA PRO A 65 50.06 -42.54 -33.40
C PRO A 65 49.64 -41.67 -32.17
N PRO A 66 49.42 -42.23 -30.96
CA PRO A 66 48.75 -41.52 -29.87
C PRO A 66 49.69 -40.53 -29.17
N VAL A 67 49.24 -39.28 -29.02
CA VAL A 67 49.94 -38.23 -28.28
C VAL A 67 49.44 -38.19 -26.84
N ALA A 68 50.39 -38.08 -25.91
CA ALA A 68 50.25 -38.12 -24.46
C ALA A 68 49.22 -37.11 -23.89
N ALA A 69 48.57 -37.52 -22.81
CA ALA A 69 47.58 -36.74 -22.07
C ALA A 69 48.20 -35.45 -21.49
N ALA A 70 47.72 -34.29 -21.95
CA ALA A 70 47.99 -33.00 -21.35
C ALA A 70 47.14 -32.81 -20.09
N ALA A 71 47.76 -32.28 -19.03
CA ALA A 71 47.09 -31.91 -17.77
C ALA A 71 45.93 -30.92 -18.00
N PRO A 72 44.85 -30.98 -17.19
CA PRO A 72 43.68 -30.12 -17.39
C PRO A 72 44.05 -28.65 -17.15
N ALA A 73 43.73 -27.81 -18.13
CA ALA A 73 43.91 -26.37 -18.03
C ALA A 73 43.12 -25.80 -16.84
N PRO A 74 43.63 -24.76 -16.15
CA PRO A 74 42.95 -24.14 -15.02
C PRO A 74 41.57 -23.64 -15.47
N ALA A 75 40.55 -23.99 -14.68
CA ALA A 75 39.17 -23.60 -14.95
C ALA A 75 39.09 -22.08 -15.13
N LYS A 76 38.62 -21.65 -16.31
CA LYS A 76 38.40 -20.23 -16.59
C LYS A 76 37.45 -19.66 -15.52
N PRO A 77 37.74 -18.47 -14.95
CA PRO A 77 36.85 -17.84 -14.01
C PRO A 77 35.48 -17.65 -14.68
N VAL A 78 34.46 -18.26 -14.07
CA VAL A 78 33.07 -18.15 -14.53
C VAL A 78 32.70 -16.68 -14.41
N LYS A 79 32.48 -16.01 -15.55
CA LYS A 79 31.95 -14.64 -15.56
C LYS A 79 30.66 -14.63 -14.74
N PRO A 80 30.47 -13.68 -13.81
CA PRO A 80 29.23 -13.61 -13.03
C PRO A 80 28.06 -13.56 -14.01
N ALA A 81 27.15 -14.52 -13.86
CA ALA A 81 25.94 -14.58 -14.69
C ALA A 81 25.22 -13.23 -14.57
N LYS A 82 24.82 -12.65 -15.70
CA LYS A 82 23.98 -11.45 -15.69
C LYS A 82 22.78 -11.73 -14.76
N PRO A 83 22.43 -10.83 -13.83
CA PRO A 83 21.33 -11.05 -12.91
C PRO A 83 20.06 -11.33 -13.73
N VAL A 84 19.39 -12.45 -13.42
CA VAL A 84 18.15 -12.84 -14.08
C VAL A 84 17.10 -11.79 -13.75
N LEU A 85 16.61 -11.10 -14.79
CA LEU A 85 15.51 -10.15 -14.68
C LEU A 85 14.19 -10.94 -14.64
N VAL A 86 13.35 -10.63 -13.65
CA VAL A 86 12.00 -11.17 -13.51
C VAL A 86 11.19 -10.85 -14.78
N GLY A 87 10.44 -11.82 -15.29
CA GLY A 87 9.63 -11.66 -16.52
C GLY A 87 8.65 -10.49 -16.43
N ALA A 88 8.13 -10.04 -17.58
CA ALA A 88 7.24 -8.87 -17.69
C ALA A 88 5.88 -9.02 -16.97
N ARG A 89 5.59 -10.20 -16.42
CA ARG A 89 4.33 -10.52 -15.74
C ARG A 89 4.32 -9.88 -14.33
N LYS A 90 3.24 -9.16 -14.03
CA LYS A 90 2.94 -8.68 -12.67
C LYS A 90 2.47 -9.86 -11.81
N PHE A 91 3.07 -10.00 -10.63
CA PHE A 91 2.62 -10.91 -9.58
C PHE A 91 2.13 -10.10 -8.39
N GLU A 92 0.89 -10.30 -7.99
CA GLU A 92 0.37 -9.69 -6.76
C GLU A 92 0.88 -10.46 -5.54
N VAL A 93 1.00 -9.80 -4.39
CA VAL A 93 1.50 -10.44 -3.16
C VAL A 93 0.69 -11.67 -2.73
N PRO A 94 -0.66 -11.72 -2.87
CA PRO A 94 -1.42 -12.94 -2.63
C PRO A 94 -0.97 -14.12 -3.50
N GLU A 95 -0.65 -13.88 -4.78
CA GLU A 95 -0.15 -14.91 -5.68
C GLU A 95 1.23 -15.40 -5.24
N LEU A 96 2.11 -14.50 -4.80
CA LEU A 96 3.41 -14.85 -4.24
C LEU A 96 3.26 -15.70 -2.95
N CYS A 97 2.32 -15.33 -2.07
CA CYS A 97 2.04 -16.09 -0.86
C CYS A 97 1.55 -17.50 -1.18
N LEU A 98 0.64 -17.63 -2.17
CA LEU A 98 0.16 -18.94 -2.61
C LEU A 98 1.29 -19.78 -3.24
N MET A 99 2.11 -19.16 -4.08
CA MET A 99 3.18 -19.82 -4.82
C MET A 99 4.30 -20.33 -3.90
N PHE A 100 4.77 -19.49 -2.97
CA PHE A 100 5.94 -19.82 -2.14
C PHE A 100 5.59 -20.40 -0.78
N CYS A 101 4.47 -19.99 -0.18
CA CYS A 101 4.12 -20.32 1.20
C CYS A 101 2.82 -21.15 1.32
N GLY A 102 2.11 -21.39 0.22
CA GLY A 102 0.90 -22.21 0.16
C GLY A 102 -0.39 -21.48 0.60
N SER A 103 -1.49 -22.25 0.64
CA SER A 103 -2.85 -21.73 0.84
C SER A 103 -3.07 -21.09 2.21
N GLN A 104 -2.45 -21.61 3.26
CA GLN A 104 -2.58 -21.06 4.62
C GLN A 104 -1.99 -19.65 4.71
N SER A 105 -0.81 -19.43 4.10
CA SER A 105 -0.20 -18.10 4.03
C SER A 105 -1.02 -17.13 3.19
N LEU A 106 -1.62 -17.60 2.09
CA LEU A 106 -2.55 -16.79 1.30
C LEU A 106 -3.73 -16.30 2.15
N VAL A 107 -4.40 -17.20 2.87
CA VAL A 107 -5.54 -16.84 3.73
C VAL A 107 -5.11 -15.86 4.82
N GLY A 108 -3.98 -16.12 5.49
CA GLY A 108 -3.43 -15.22 6.50
C GLY A 108 -3.11 -13.83 5.94
N TYR A 109 -2.48 -13.76 4.76
CA TYR A 109 -2.13 -12.49 4.11
C TYR A 109 -3.37 -11.71 3.70
N MET A 110 -4.39 -12.39 3.16
CA MET A 110 -5.65 -11.78 2.78
C MET A 110 -6.44 -11.27 3.99
N ALA A 111 -6.42 -12.00 5.10
CA ALA A 111 -7.03 -11.55 6.35
C ALA A 111 -6.32 -10.29 6.88
N ALA A 112 -4.98 -10.31 6.98
CA ALA A 112 -4.21 -9.16 7.46
C ALA A 112 -4.37 -7.93 6.55
N THR A 113 -4.22 -8.11 5.24
CA THR A 113 -4.34 -7.03 4.24
C THR A 113 -5.77 -6.50 4.14
N GLY A 114 -6.76 -7.39 4.26
CA GLY A 114 -8.18 -7.02 4.28
C GLY A 114 -8.50 -6.14 5.49
N LEU A 115 -8.13 -6.59 6.70
CA LEU A 115 -8.31 -5.81 7.93
C LEU A 115 -7.59 -4.45 7.85
N TYR A 116 -6.34 -4.46 7.37
CA TYR A 116 -5.55 -3.24 7.21
C TYR A 116 -6.23 -2.24 6.25
N LEU A 117 -6.59 -2.68 5.04
CA LEU A 117 -7.15 -1.79 4.02
C LEU A 117 -8.57 -1.35 4.35
N TYR A 118 -9.39 -2.20 4.98
CA TYR A 118 -10.69 -1.77 5.48
C TYR A 118 -10.53 -0.71 6.58
N GLY A 119 -9.62 -0.91 7.51
CA GLY A 119 -9.31 0.09 8.54
C GLY A 119 -8.79 1.41 7.96
N ALA A 120 -7.90 1.35 6.96
CA ALA A 120 -7.37 2.54 6.29
C ALA A 120 -8.46 3.33 5.54
N LEU A 121 -9.32 2.63 4.77
CA LEU A 121 -10.43 3.25 4.05
C LEU A 121 -11.47 3.84 5.00
N TRP A 122 -11.67 3.21 6.17
CA TRP A 122 -12.52 3.73 7.24
C TRP A 122 -11.91 5.01 7.80
N ALA A 123 -10.63 4.99 8.19
CA ALA A 123 -9.91 6.16 8.68
C ALA A 123 -9.99 7.35 7.70
N TYR A 124 -9.89 7.10 6.39
CA TYR A 124 -10.04 8.14 5.37
C TYR A 124 -11.41 8.81 5.38
N ALA A 125 -12.48 8.03 5.51
CA ALA A 125 -13.83 8.59 5.61
C ALA A 125 -14.00 9.44 6.90
N SER A 126 -13.46 8.97 8.02
CA SER A 126 -13.46 9.72 9.29
C SER A 126 -12.63 11.01 9.21
N VAL A 127 -11.44 10.98 8.61
CA VAL A 127 -10.59 12.17 8.39
C VAL A 127 -11.34 13.21 7.56
N PHE A 128 -11.98 12.80 6.47
CA PHE A 128 -12.75 13.72 5.63
C PHE A 128 -13.89 14.38 6.42
N ALA A 129 -14.71 13.59 7.09
CA ALA A 129 -15.87 14.10 7.80
C ALA A 129 -15.50 14.98 9.00
N ASN A 130 -14.48 14.61 9.78
CA ASN A 130 -14.01 15.41 10.91
C ASN A 130 -13.41 16.74 10.45
N ALA A 131 -12.60 16.75 9.38
CA ALA A 131 -12.01 17.97 8.85
C ALA A 131 -13.07 18.96 8.34
N LEU A 132 -14.09 18.49 7.61
CA LEU A 132 -15.16 19.34 7.10
C LEU A 132 -16.09 19.84 8.23
N GLU A 133 -16.40 18.99 9.21
CA GLU A 133 -17.20 19.38 10.37
C GLU A 133 -16.47 20.41 11.26
N SER A 134 -15.14 20.35 11.32
CA SER A 134 -14.32 21.32 12.05
C SER A 134 -14.08 22.64 11.30
N SER A 135 -14.55 22.77 10.06
CA SER A 135 -14.27 23.94 9.23
C SER A 135 -15.48 24.86 9.13
N ASP A 136 -15.28 26.13 9.46
CA ASP A 136 -16.31 27.18 9.30
C ASP A 136 -16.68 27.47 7.85
N LEU A 137 -15.88 27.00 6.88
CA LEU A 137 -16.12 27.21 5.45
C LEU A 137 -17.27 26.37 4.90
N VAL A 138 -17.60 25.25 5.56
CA VAL A 138 -18.60 24.30 5.08
C VAL A 138 -19.61 24.03 6.20
N SER A 139 -20.63 24.86 6.28
CA SER A 139 -21.74 24.71 7.24
C SER A 139 -22.93 23.96 6.63
N GLY A 140 -23.74 23.34 7.49
CA GLY A 140 -25.07 22.84 7.11
C GLY A 140 -25.23 21.31 7.01
N CYS A 141 -24.15 20.54 7.14
CA CYS A 141 -24.20 19.08 7.20
C CYS A 141 -23.54 18.60 8.51
N GLY A 142 -24.21 17.78 9.33
CA GLY A 142 -23.53 17.06 10.40
C GLY A 142 -22.58 15.99 9.82
N TYR A 143 -21.72 15.39 10.64
CA TYR A 143 -20.77 14.35 10.22
C TYR A 143 -21.33 13.27 9.28
N ALA A 144 -22.54 12.75 9.54
CA ALA A 144 -23.17 11.76 8.65
C ALA A 144 -23.44 12.31 7.23
N GLY A 145 -23.77 13.60 7.12
CA GLY A 145 -23.90 14.28 5.83
C GLY A 145 -22.57 14.39 5.09
N PHE A 146 -21.47 14.66 5.79
CA PHE A 146 -20.14 14.66 5.17
C PHE A 146 -19.67 13.27 4.77
N ILE A 147 -20.02 12.21 5.51
CA ILE A 147 -19.79 10.83 5.07
C ILE A 147 -20.60 10.52 3.80
N ALA A 148 -21.84 10.98 3.70
CA ALA A 148 -22.65 10.80 2.49
C ALA A 148 -22.02 11.55 1.28
N LEU A 149 -21.55 12.78 1.48
CA LEU A 149 -20.82 13.55 0.47
C LEU A 149 -19.54 12.83 0.03
N PHE A 150 -18.73 12.38 0.99
CA PHE A 150 -17.51 11.61 0.71
C PHE A 150 -17.83 10.38 -0.14
N SER A 151 -18.84 9.61 0.26
CA SER A 151 -19.29 8.41 -0.43
C SER A 151 -19.74 8.68 -1.86
N ALA A 152 -20.48 9.77 -2.09
CA ALA A 152 -20.94 10.18 -3.41
C ALA A 152 -19.77 10.51 -4.36
N ILE A 153 -18.61 10.92 -3.82
CA ILE A 153 -17.41 11.22 -4.60
C ILE A 153 -16.55 9.95 -4.78
N VAL A 154 -16.16 9.30 -3.69
CA VAL A 154 -15.12 8.26 -3.74
C VAL A 154 -15.63 6.92 -4.24
N VAL A 155 -16.92 6.59 -4.08
CA VAL A 155 -17.46 5.32 -4.59
C VAL A 155 -17.42 5.30 -6.12
N PRO A 156 -17.97 6.29 -6.86
CA PRO A 156 -17.84 6.33 -8.32
C PRO A 156 -16.39 6.29 -8.78
N LEU A 157 -15.50 7.07 -8.16
CA LEU A 157 -14.08 7.07 -8.48
C LEU A 157 -13.44 5.69 -8.29
N SER A 158 -13.79 4.98 -7.20
CA SER A 158 -13.28 3.62 -6.94
C SER A 158 -13.73 2.61 -8.00
N LEU A 159 -14.85 2.84 -8.67
CA LEU A 159 -15.36 1.94 -9.72
C LEU A 159 -14.69 2.20 -11.09
N LEU A 160 -14.12 3.39 -11.29
CA LEU A 160 -13.41 3.75 -12.51
C LEU A 160 -11.95 3.23 -12.49
N ASP A 161 -11.37 2.97 -13.67
CA ASP A 161 -9.93 2.71 -13.78
C ASP A 161 -9.19 4.03 -13.88
N LEU A 162 -8.61 4.45 -12.77
CA LEU A 162 -7.93 5.73 -12.69
C LEU A 162 -6.46 5.60 -13.13
N ARG A 163 -6.26 5.34 -14.43
CA ARG A 163 -4.93 5.33 -15.07
C ARG A 163 -4.24 6.70 -15.06
N GLU A 164 -5.01 7.79 -14.99
CA GLU A 164 -4.53 9.17 -15.07
C GLU A 164 -4.28 9.84 -13.70
N GLN A 165 -4.32 9.07 -12.62
CA GLN A 165 -4.15 9.61 -11.26
C GLN A 165 -2.70 9.98 -10.90
N ILE A 166 -1.71 9.61 -11.72
CA ILE A 166 -0.30 9.90 -11.44
C ILE A 166 -0.08 11.41 -11.30
N ALA A 167 -0.64 12.22 -12.22
CA ALA A 167 -0.49 13.67 -12.19
C ALA A 167 -1.12 14.29 -10.93
N VAL A 168 -2.30 13.79 -10.53
CA VAL A 168 -2.98 14.22 -9.29
C VAL A 168 -2.13 13.87 -8.07
N GLN A 169 -1.60 12.65 -7.99
CA GLN A 169 -0.77 12.23 -6.84
C GLN A 169 0.56 12.98 -6.75
N VAL A 170 1.18 13.32 -7.89
CA VAL A 170 2.40 14.16 -7.90
C VAL A 170 2.07 15.57 -7.40
N SER A 171 0.97 16.16 -7.87
CA SER A 171 0.52 17.48 -7.42
C SER A 171 0.23 17.49 -5.91
N LEU A 172 -0.54 16.51 -5.43
CA LEU A 172 -0.86 16.35 -4.01
C LEU A 172 0.36 16.07 -3.15
N SER A 173 1.39 15.41 -3.67
CA SER A 173 2.66 15.24 -2.96
C SER A 173 3.36 16.58 -2.73
N GLY A 174 3.31 17.50 -3.70
CA GLY A 174 3.78 18.88 -3.54
C GLY A 174 2.98 19.62 -2.47
N CYS A 175 1.65 19.45 -2.46
CA CYS A 175 0.81 20.00 -1.40
C CYS A 175 1.13 19.38 -0.02
N ARG A 176 1.35 18.07 0.10
CA ARG A 176 1.77 17.46 1.38
C ARG A 176 3.05 18.09 1.92
N LEU A 177 4.03 18.37 1.05
CA LEU A 177 5.24 19.08 1.45
C LEU A 177 4.94 20.51 1.93
N LEU A 178 4.09 21.24 1.22
CA LEU A 178 3.65 22.57 1.64
C LEU A 178 2.94 22.52 3.00
N MET A 179 2.14 21.49 3.27
CA MET A 179 1.48 21.27 4.55
C MET A 179 2.48 21.07 5.69
N VAL A 180 3.52 20.26 5.48
CA VAL A 180 4.61 20.08 6.46
C VAL A 180 5.26 21.43 6.79
N LEU A 181 5.59 22.21 5.75
CA LEU A 181 6.18 23.54 5.92
C LEU A 181 5.25 24.53 6.61
N ALA A 182 3.95 24.50 6.28
CA ALA A 182 2.93 25.33 6.90
C ALA A 182 2.77 25.02 8.39
N MET A 183 2.68 23.75 8.76
CA MET A 183 2.51 23.33 10.15
C MET A 183 3.76 23.66 10.98
N VAL A 184 4.94 23.28 10.50
CA VAL A 184 6.20 23.55 11.23
C VAL A 184 6.46 25.05 11.29
N GLY A 185 6.28 25.77 10.18
CA GLY A 185 6.54 27.20 10.10
C GLY A 185 5.60 28.04 10.96
N SER A 186 4.32 27.70 11.03
CA SER A 186 3.36 28.44 11.88
C SER A 186 3.62 28.23 13.37
N ILE A 187 3.92 27.00 13.81
CA ILE A 187 4.30 26.73 15.21
C ILE A 187 5.62 27.41 15.56
N MET A 188 6.65 27.28 14.71
CA MET A 188 7.93 27.94 14.96
C MET A 188 7.78 29.47 14.96
N GLY A 189 6.92 30.01 14.10
CA GLY A 189 6.60 31.44 14.08
C GLY A 189 6.01 31.91 15.41
N ASP A 190 5.02 31.20 15.94
CA ASP A 190 4.41 31.51 17.25
C ASP A 190 5.44 31.37 18.40
N ALA A 191 6.20 30.28 18.41
CA ALA A 191 7.24 30.04 19.41
C ALA A 191 8.33 31.12 19.43
N LEU A 192 8.64 31.75 18.29
CA LEU A 192 9.62 32.84 18.18
C LEU A 192 9.02 34.23 18.45
N ALA A 193 7.71 34.42 18.21
CA ALA A 193 7.03 35.71 18.40
C ALA A 193 6.76 36.02 19.88
N GLY A 194 6.73 35.00 20.75
CA GLY A 194 6.57 35.13 22.18
C GLY A 194 5.11 35.13 22.65
N PRO A 195 4.88 35.03 23.97
CA PRO A 195 3.57 34.72 24.55
C PRO A 195 2.49 35.80 24.34
N GLU A 196 2.86 37.04 24.03
CA GLU A 196 1.88 38.11 23.80
C GLU A 196 1.25 38.07 22.40
N ALA A 197 1.83 37.30 21.48
CA ALA A 197 1.38 37.28 20.09
C ALA A 197 0.21 36.30 19.83
N PHE A 198 -0.05 35.40 20.80
CA PHE A 198 -1.11 34.37 20.83
C PHE A 198 -1.64 34.06 19.43
N HIS A 199 -0.98 33.22 18.61
CA HIS A 199 -1.38 33.03 17.20
C HIS A 199 -2.48 31.97 16.98
N PHE A 200 -2.95 31.34 18.05
CA PHE A 200 -3.99 30.31 18.08
C PHE A 200 -5.04 30.63 19.14
N ASP A 201 -6.32 30.45 18.81
CA ASP A 201 -7.45 30.60 19.73
C ASP A 201 -8.16 29.24 19.98
N PRO A 202 -8.47 28.87 21.24
CA PRO A 202 -8.00 29.54 22.46
C PRO A 202 -6.47 29.46 22.57
N ALA A 203 -5.88 30.42 23.27
CA ALA A 203 -4.45 30.44 23.55
C ALA A 203 -3.99 29.08 24.11
N VAL A 204 -3.02 28.46 23.46
CA VAL A 204 -2.42 27.21 23.92
C VAL A 204 -1.61 27.53 25.17
N PRO A 205 -1.97 26.99 26.36
CA PRO A 205 -1.18 27.21 27.56
C PRO A 205 0.24 26.71 27.32
N HIS A 206 1.25 27.44 27.81
CA HIS A 206 2.61 26.91 27.77
C HIS A 206 2.67 25.66 28.66
N GLN A 207 2.84 24.51 28.02
CA GLN A 207 3.08 23.25 28.68
C GLN A 207 4.59 22.97 28.63
N ASP A 208 5.13 22.45 29.73
CA ASP A 208 6.48 21.87 29.77
C ASP A 208 6.38 20.33 29.68
N PRO A 209 6.07 19.77 28.50
CA PRO A 209 5.91 18.33 28.37
C PRO A 209 7.24 17.61 28.64
N PRO A 210 7.21 16.43 29.29
CA PRO A 210 8.42 15.64 29.49
C PRO A 210 9.03 15.24 28.14
N LEU A 211 10.36 15.32 28.03
CA LEU A 211 11.08 14.96 26.80
C LEU A 211 10.81 13.52 26.35
N VAL A 212 10.52 12.61 27.28
CA VAL A 212 10.21 11.21 26.98
C VAL A 212 9.05 10.74 27.85
N ARG A 213 7.99 10.24 27.22
CA ARG A 213 6.84 9.60 27.87
C ARG A 213 6.57 8.22 27.27
N TRP A 214 6.84 7.18 28.04
CA TRP A 214 6.64 5.78 27.59
C TRP A 214 5.17 5.34 27.61
N GLY A 215 4.31 6.06 28.34
CA GLY A 215 2.90 5.70 28.60
C GLY A 215 1.98 5.61 27.38
N GLY A 216 2.47 5.89 26.17
CA GLY A 216 1.73 5.72 24.92
C GLY A 216 2.53 4.96 23.84
N ALA A 217 3.64 4.30 24.19
CA ALA A 217 4.48 3.62 23.21
C ALA A 217 3.72 2.52 22.45
N TYR A 218 2.83 1.80 23.12
CA TYR A 218 2.00 0.76 22.50
C TYR A 218 0.92 1.31 21.55
N ILE A 219 0.58 2.61 21.65
CA ILE A 219 -0.30 3.34 20.73
C ILE A 219 0.51 3.88 19.55
N LEU A 220 1.70 4.45 19.84
CA LEU A 220 2.60 4.98 18.81
C LEU A 220 3.05 3.91 17.81
N LEU A 221 3.43 2.72 18.27
CA LEU A 221 3.96 1.65 17.43
C LEU A 221 3.02 1.21 16.29
N PRO A 222 1.74 0.87 16.53
CA PRO A 222 0.81 0.51 15.47
C PRO A 222 0.51 1.69 14.54
N ILE A 223 0.39 2.92 15.05
CA ILE A 223 0.21 4.13 14.22
C ILE A 223 1.42 4.36 13.31
N ALA A 224 2.64 4.17 13.81
CA ALA A 224 3.86 4.30 13.02
C ALA A 224 3.95 3.24 11.92
N ALA A 225 3.54 2.00 12.21
CA ALA A 225 3.42 0.95 11.20
C ALA A 225 2.34 1.27 10.18
N TYR A 226 1.18 1.78 10.61
CA TYR A 226 0.11 2.25 9.74
C TYR A 226 0.57 3.37 8.81
N ALA A 227 1.38 4.31 9.29
CA ALA A 227 1.93 5.41 8.49
C ALA A 227 2.97 4.96 7.46
N SER A 228 3.67 3.84 7.72
CA SER A 228 4.82 3.39 6.93
C SER A 228 4.50 2.28 5.92
N ILE A 229 3.24 1.84 5.83
CA ILE A 229 2.88 0.65 5.09
C ILE A 229 2.32 0.96 3.70
N PHE A 230 3.05 0.49 2.70
CA PHE A 230 2.59 0.43 1.31
C PHE A 230 2.92 -0.94 0.67
N HIS A 231 3.34 -1.91 1.50
CA HIS A 231 3.80 -3.24 1.09
C HIS A 231 2.80 -3.97 0.20
N HIS A 232 1.51 -3.84 0.51
CA HIS A 232 0.41 -4.43 -0.26
C HIS A 232 0.26 -3.83 -1.67
N SER A 233 0.85 -2.65 -1.92
CA SER A 233 0.79 -1.90 -3.17
C SER A 233 2.11 -1.95 -3.97
N ILE A 234 3.18 -2.57 -3.44
CA ILE A 234 4.49 -2.63 -4.10
C ILE A 234 4.41 -3.17 -5.54
N PRO A 235 3.67 -4.25 -5.86
CA PRO A 235 3.55 -4.72 -7.24
C PRO A 235 2.98 -3.66 -8.19
N GLY A 236 1.95 -2.94 -7.77
CA GLY A 236 1.34 -1.86 -8.55
C GLY A 236 2.26 -0.64 -8.69
N LEU A 237 2.91 -0.23 -7.61
CA LEU A 237 3.82 0.91 -7.58
C LEU A 237 5.12 0.66 -8.35
N SER A 238 5.60 -0.58 -8.36
CA SER A 238 6.80 -0.94 -9.10
C SER A 238 6.55 -1.04 -10.60
N GLN A 239 5.35 -1.43 -11.04
CA GLN A 239 5.01 -1.64 -12.46
C GLN A 239 5.36 -0.48 -13.41
N PRO A 240 5.08 0.80 -13.11
CA PRO A 240 5.41 1.91 -14.02
C PRO A 240 6.90 2.30 -14.07
N VAL A 241 7.75 1.78 -13.17
CA VAL A 241 9.15 2.21 -13.05
C VAL A 241 10.02 1.66 -14.18
N ALA A 242 10.40 2.49 -15.16
CA ALA A 242 11.15 2.04 -16.35
C ALA A 242 12.41 1.22 -16.02
N ASP A 243 13.23 1.71 -15.08
CA ASP A 243 14.42 1.00 -14.60
C ASP A 243 14.18 0.34 -13.24
N ARG A 244 13.94 -0.97 -13.29
CA ARG A 244 13.67 -1.79 -12.10
C ARG A 244 14.85 -1.85 -11.13
N ALA A 245 16.09 -1.62 -11.59
CA ALA A 245 17.26 -1.63 -10.72
C ALA A 245 17.24 -0.50 -9.68
N GLN A 246 16.49 0.57 -9.95
CA GLN A 246 16.38 1.72 -9.05
C GLN A 246 15.33 1.54 -7.94
N LEU A 247 14.50 0.50 -8.00
CA LEU A 247 13.39 0.30 -7.05
C LEU A 247 13.84 0.32 -5.59
N ALA A 248 14.97 -0.33 -5.26
CA ALA A 248 15.50 -0.33 -3.91
C ALA A 248 15.87 1.08 -3.42
N SER A 249 16.50 1.89 -4.28
CA SER A 249 16.84 3.29 -3.96
C SER A 249 15.57 4.15 -3.82
N ILE A 250 14.60 3.99 -4.73
CA ILE A 250 13.34 4.73 -4.70
C ILE A 250 12.60 4.46 -3.38
N PHE A 251 12.37 3.19 -3.02
CA PHE A 251 11.68 2.86 -1.77
C PHE A 251 12.49 3.27 -0.53
N GLY A 252 13.81 3.09 -0.54
CA GLY A 252 14.68 3.51 0.56
C GLY A 252 14.61 5.01 0.83
N ASN A 253 14.71 5.83 -0.22
CA ASN A 253 14.62 7.29 -0.12
C ASN A 253 13.24 7.73 0.37
N VAL A 254 12.16 7.07 -0.07
CA VAL A 254 10.80 7.35 0.41
C VAL A 254 10.67 7.07 1.90
N PHE A 255 11.20 5.95 2.41
CA PHE A 255 11.18 5.66 3.85
C PHE A 255 11.97 6.68 4.67
N VAL A 256 13.18 7.05 4.23
CA VAL A 256 14.00 8.05 4.95
C VAL A 256 13.30 9.41 4.97
N PHE A 257 12.77 9.85 3.82
CA PHE A 257 12.09 11.13 3.71
C PHE A 257 10.83 11.18 4.59
N THR A 258 9.96 10.18 4.48
CA THR A 258 8.71 10.11 5.27
C THR A 258 8.98 10.00 6.76
N ALA A 259 9.94 9.17 7.18
CA ALA A 259 10.34 9.08 8.58
C ALA A 259 10.85 10.42 9.12
N ALA A 260 11.69 11.15 8.36
CA ALA A 260 12.16 12.47 8.75
C ALA A 260 11.02 13.48 8.87
N SER A 261 10.09 13.50 7.91
CA SER A 261 8.92 14.40 7.95
C SER A 261 7.98 14.08 9.12
N TYR A 262 7.68 12.81 9.37
CA TYR A 262 6.84 12.39 10.49
C TYR A 262 7.49 12.69 11.84
N CYS A 263 8.81 12.47 11.98
CA CYS A 263 9.52 12.85 13.20
C CYS A 263 9.50 14.37 13.41
N LEU A 264 9.74 15.16 12.35
CA LEU A 264 9.72 16.62 12.44
C LEU A 264 8.36 17.14 12.90
N ILE A 265 7.27 16.71 12.24
CA ILE A 265 5.91 17.13 12.63
C ILE A 265 5.58 16.61 14.03
N GLY A 266 5.84 15.33 14.31
CA GLY A 266 5.53 14.70 15.59
C GLY A 266 6.22 15.39 16.77
N LEU A 267 7.48 15.82 16.60
CA LEU A 267 8.22 16.57 17.61
C LEU A 267 7.68 17.99 17.78
N VAL A 268 7.49 18.73 16.68
CA VAL A 268 7.06 20.13 16.72
C VAL A 268 5.63 20.28 17.25
N VAL A 269 4.70 19.49 16.72
CA VAL A 269 3.30 19.47 17.17
C VAL A 269 3.20 18.90 18.59
N GLY A 270 3.90 17.79 18.84
CA GLY A 270 4.00 17.13 20.14
C GLY A 270 4.42 18.07 21.26
N TYR A 271 5.47 18.84 21.01
CA TYR A 271 6.00 19.79 21.98
C TYR A 271 5.09 21.01 22.17
N TYR A 272 4.54 21.56 21.08
CA TYR A 272 3.77 22.80 21.12
C TYR A 272 2.39 22.64 21.77
N PHE A 273 1.63 21.62 21.36
CA PHE A 273 0.26 21.42 21.86
C PHE A 273 0.19 20.50 23.08
N GLY A 274 1.26 19.74 23.38
CA GLY A 274 1.31 18.86 24.54
C GLY A 274 0.12 17.90 24.63
N ASP A 275 -0.63 17.98 25.73
CA ASP A 275 -1.81 17.14 25.97
C ASP A 275 -3.09 17.62 25.23
N ASP A 276 -3.07 18.79 24.59
CA ASP A 276 -4.21 19.35 23.83
C ASP A 276 -4.21 18.94 22.34
N ILE A 277 -3.33 18.01 21.95
CA ILE A 277 -3.28 17.47 20.59
C ILE A 277 -4.57 16.72 20.27
N GLN A 278 -5.18 17.09 19.14
CA GLN A 278 -6.31 16.35 18.60
C GLN A 278 -5.84 15.05 17.97
N THR A 279 -6.70 14.02 17.96
CA THR A 279 -6.43 12.73 17.31
C THR A 279 -5.99 12.90 15.85
N SER A 280 -6.49 13.92 15.18
CA SER A 280 -5.96 14.41 13.91
C SER A 280 -5.37 15.81 14.10
N CYS A 281 -4.05 15.89 14.20
CA CYS A 281 -3.35 17.12 14.57
C CYS A 281 -3.58 18.32 13.63
N ASN A 282 -4.01 18.09 12.39
CA ASN A 282 -4.35 19.17 11.47
C ASN A 282 -5.53 20.03 11.96
N ILE A 283 -6.44 19.45 12.75
CA ILE A 283 -7.62 20.16 13.28
C ILE A 283 -7.23 21.18 14.36
N ASN A 284 -6.06 21.03 15.01
CA ASN A 284 -5.53 22.03 15.92
C ASN A 284 -5.31 23.41 15.26
N TRP A 285 -5.24 23.48 13.92
CA TRP A 285 -5.14 24.74 13.18
C TRP A 285 -6.47 25.49 13.00
N GLY A 286 -7.60 24.95 13.44
CA GLY A 286 -8.90 25.63 13.37
C GLY A 286 -8.88 27.01 14.04
N GLY A 287 -8.13 27.14 15.14
CA GLY A 287 -7.93 28.39 15.87
C GLY A 287 -6.84 29.31 15.33
N TYR A 288 -6.13 28.96 14.26
CA TYR A 288 -4.98 29.74 13.81
C TYR A 288 -5.40 31.06 13.17
N HIS A 289 -4.91 32.17 13.71
CA HIS A 289 -5.19 33.51 13.20
C HIS A 289 -3.91 34.36 13.00
N GLY A 290 -2.73 33.81 13.31
CA GLY A 290 -1.46 34.41 12.92
C GLY A 290 -1.20 35.78 13.58
N GLY A 291 -1.73 36.02 14.79
CA GLY A 291 -1.57 37.29 15.52
C GLY A 291 -2.39 38.43 14.92
N THR A 292 -3.29 38.12 13.97
CA THR A 292 -4.18 39.10 13.32
C THR A 292 -5.61 38.96 13.82
N GLY A 293 -6.43 39.98 13.57
CA GLY A 293 -7.84 40.02 13.98
C GLY A 293 -8.07 40.63 15.36
N THR A 294 -9.31 41.05 15.60
CA THR A 294 -9.77 41.68 16.83
C THR A 294 -10.45 40.64 17.71
N LEU A 295 -10.02 40.53 18.97
CA LEU A 295 -10.67 39.64 19.93
C LEU A 295 -12.06 40.19 20.28
N VAL A 296 -13.09 39.39 20.03
CA VAL A 296 -14.47 39.66 20.38
C VAL A 296 -14.93 38.57 21.34
N GLN A 297 -15.62 38.98 22.41
CA GLN A 297 -16.24 38.06 23.34
C GLN A 297 -17.73 38.00 23.04
N ASP A 298 -18.22 36.81 22.71
CA ASP A 298 -19.63 36.56 22.48
C ASP A 298 -20.43 36.62 23.78
N ALA A 299 -21.75 36.76 23.63
CA ALA A 299 -22.68 36.84 24.76
C ALA A 299 -22.71 35.57 25.64
N ASP A 300 -22.26 34.43 25.10
CA ASP A 300 -22.10 33.16 25.81
C ASP A 300 -20.74 33.03 26.54
N GLY A 301 -19.89 34.05 26.45
CA GLY A 301 -18.57 34.09 27.06
C GLY A 301 -17.47 33.46 26.23
N THR A 302 -17.77 32.93 25.03
CA THR A 302 -16.75 32.43 24.11
C THR A 302 -15.96 33.58 23.50
N GLN A 303 -14.65 33.39 23.34
CA GLN A 303 -13.78 34.37 22.69
C GLN A 303 -13.43 33.88 21.29
N HIS A 304 -13.65 34.73 20.29
CA HIS A 304 -13.24 34.46 18.92
C HIS A 304 -12.67 35.74 18.31
N ARG A 305 -11.80 35.61 17.30
CA ARG A 305 -11.31 36.77 16.55
C ARG A 305 -12.15 37.06 15.33
N THR A 306 -12.61 38.30 15.22
CA THR A 306 -13.14 38.84 13.97
C THR A 306 -12.01 39.49 13.16
N ASP A 307 -12.24 39.71 11.85
CA ASP A 307 -11.30 40.45 10.99
C ASP A 307 -9.88 39.85 10.86
N VAL A 308 -9.75 38.55 11.09
CA VAL A 308 -8.50 37.79 10.87
C VAL A 308 -8.06 37.96 9.41
N ALA A 309 -6.76 38.20 9.21
CA ALA A 309 -6.19 38.45 7.90
C ALA A 309 -6.40 37.26 6.96
N LEU A 310 -6.61 37.55 5.67
CA LEU A 310 -6.94 36.54 4.67
C LEU A 310 -5.87 35.44 4.54
N TRP A 311 -4.59 35.80 4.67
CA TRP A 311 -3.48 34.84 4.61
C TRP A 311 -3.51 33.84 5.78
N ALA A 312 -3.92 34.27 6.97
CA ALA A 312 -4.00 33.41 8.15
C ALA A 312 -5.20 32.47 8.05
N LYS A 313 -6.36 32.99 7.60
CA LYS A 313 -7.54 32.17 7.28
C LYS A 313 -7.22 31.14 6.20
N ALA A 314 -6.48 31.53 5.15
CA ALA A 314 -6.07 30.62 4.09
C ALA A 314 -5.13 29.53 4.60
N LEU A 315 -4.18 29.86 5.48
CA LEU A 315 -3.28 28.88 6.09
C LEU A 315 -4.04 27.88 6.97
N SER A 316 -4.89 28.39 7.87
CA SER A 316 -5.74 27.56 8.73
C SER A 316 -6.63 26.62 7.90
N ALA A 317 -7.39 27.17 6.95
CA ALA A 317 -8.24 26.40 6.07
C ALA A 317 -7.47 25.35 5.28
N TYR A 318 -6.28 25.70 4.78
CA TYR A 318 -5.42 24.77 4.06
C TYR A 318 -4.98 23.60 4.94
N VAL A 319 -4.44 23.86 6.13
CA VAL A 319 -3.99 22.81 7.05
C VAL A 319 -5.17 21.94 7.50
N VAL A 320 -6.31 22.53 7.85
CA VAL A 320 -7.50 21.79 8.31
C VAL A 320 -8.09 20.93 7.19
N LEU A 321 -8.31 21.48 5.99
CA LEU A 321 -9.06 20.81 4.92
C LEU A 321 -8.21 19.98 3.96
N PHE A 322 -6.90 20.24 3.83
CA PHE A 322 -6.08 19.54 2.86
C PHE A 322 -6.05 18.02 3.08
N PRO A 323 -5.96 17.48 4.30
CA PRO A 323 -6.08 16.03 4.54
C PRO A 323 -7.39 15.44 4.00
N ALA A 324 -8.51 16.17 4.07
CA ALA A 324 -9.78 15.74 3.52
C ALA A 324 -9.71 15.59 1.98
N LEU A 325 -9.12 16.58 1.30
CA LEU A 325 -8.90 16.51 -0.15
C LEU A 325 -7.93 15.39 -0.53
N ASP A 326 -6.90 15.18 0.29
CA ASP A 326 -5.88 14.15 0.06
C ASP A 326 -6.50 12.75 0.11
N VAL A 327 -7.32 12.47 1.14
CA VAL A 327 -7.98 11.16 1.28
C VAL A 327 -9.04 10.89 0.21
N VAL A 328 -9.66 11.92 -0.38
CA VAL A 328 -10.54 11.75 -1.56
C VAL A 328 -9.78 11.16 -2.74
N SER A 329 -8.51 11.54 -2.91
CA SER A 329 -7.66 10.99 -3.97
C SER A 329 -7.08 9.61 -3.65
N ALA A 330 -6.75 9.37 -2.37
CA ALA A 330 -6.10 8.14 -1.92
C ALA A 330 -7.08 6.98 -1.75
N PHE A 331 -8.33 7.26 -1.36
CA PHE A 331 -9.35 6.26 -1.12
C PHE A 331 -9.59 5.37 -2.35
N PRO A 332 -9.81 5.89 -3.57
CA PRO A 332 -10.00 5.05 -4.76
C PRO A 332 -8.82 4.12 -5.05
N LEU A 333 -7.58 4.56 -4.84
CA LEU A 333 -6.39 3.73 -5.10
C LEU A 333 -6.35 2.52 -4.16
N ASN A 334 -6.62 2.75 -2.87
CA ASN A 334 -6.62 1.68 -1.88
C ASN A 334 -7.85 0.76 -2.04
N ALA A 335 -9.01 1.31 -2.43
CA ALA A 335 -10.20 0.51 -2.72
C ALA A 335 -10.01 -0.37 -3.97
N ILE A 336 -9.37 0.15 -5.02
CA ILE A 336 -9.01 -0.65 -6.21
C ILE A 336 -8.01 -1.74 -5.83
N THR A 337 -7.01 -1.42 -5.02
CA THR A 337 -6.00 -2.38 -4.58
C THR A 337 -6.61 -3.51 -3.75
N LEU A 338 -7.46 -3.17 -2.77
CA LEU A 338 -8.21 -4.17 -1.99
C LEU A 338 -9.13 -5.00 -2.89
N GLY A 339 -9.88 -4.36 -3.79
CA GLY A 339 -10.75 -5.05 -4.74
C GLY A 339 -9.99 -6.04 -5.63
N ASN A 340 -8.80 -5.66 -6.11
CA ASN A 340 -7.94 -6.53 -6.92
C ASN A 340 -7.36 -7.69 -6.09
N ASN A 341 -6.96 -7.44 -4.84
CA ASN A 341 -6.50 -8.49 -3.93
C ASN A 341 -7.62 -9.50 -3.63
N LEU A 342 -8.85 -9.03 -3.37
CA LEU A 342 -10.01 -9.90 -3.16
C LEU A 342 -10.36 -10.69 -4.43
N LEU A 343 -10.29 -10.05 -5.60
CA LEU A 343 -10.49 -10.72 -6.88
C LEU A 343 -9.45 -11.82 -7.09
N GLY A 344 -8.17 -11.54 -6.82
CA GLY A 344 -7.08 -12.50 -6.94
C GLY A 344 -7.21 -13.67 -5.97
N ALA A 345 -7.60 -13.42 -4.72
CA ALA A 345 -7.87 -14.47 -3.76
C ALA A 345 -9.03 -15.37 -4.17
N HIS A 346 -10.07 -14.82 -4.82
CA HIS A 346 -11.23 -15.59 -5.24
C HIS A 346 -10.99 -16.42 -6.51
N PHE A 347 -10.34 -15.83 -7.53
CA PHE A 347 -10.17 -16.47 -8.84
C PHE A 347 -8.83 -17.20 -9.02
N GLY A 348 -7.84 -16.95 -8.15
CA GLY A 348 -6.53 -17.59 -8.20
C GLY A 348 -5.87 -17.49 -9.58
N GLU A 349 -5.49 -18.62 -10.16
CA GLU A 349 -4.85 -18.71 -11.49
C GLU A 349 -5.69 -18.09 -12.63
N LYS A 350 -7.02 -17.96 -12.45
CA LYS A 350 -7.92 -17.36 -13.45
C LYS A 350 -8.12 -15.86 -13.28
N ILE A 351 -7.34 -15.19 -12.42
CA ILE A 351 -7.45 -13.75 -12.17
C ILE A 351 -7.43 -12.94 -13.47
N HIS A 352 -6.58 -13.31 -14.42
CA HIS A 352 -6.42 -12.57 -15.67
C HIS A 352 -7.66 -12.64 -16.59
N GLU A 353 -8.44 -13.72 -16.52
CA GLU A 353 -9.73 -13.83 -17.20
C GLU A 353 -10.80 -13.04 -16.44
N ALA A 354 -10.78 -13.13 -15.11
CA ALA A 354 -11.74 -12.46 -14.25
C ALA A 354 -11.60 -10.93 -14.27
N GLU A 355 -10.37 -10.42 -14.36
CA GLU A 355 -10.04 -8.99 -14.44
C GLU A 355 -10.51 -8.36 -15.76
N LYS A 356 -10.64 -9.14 -16.84
CA LYS A 356 -11.21 -8.65 -18.11
C LYS A 356 -12.71 -8.36 -18.01
N SER A 357 -13.40 -8.99 -17.07
CA SER A 357 -14.83 -8.74 -16.85
C SER A 357 -15.04 -7.53 -15.96
N TRP A 358 -15.61 -6.46 -16.53
CA TRP A 358 -15.94 -5.26 -15.77
C TRP A 358 -16.89 -5.54 -14.60
N HIS A 359 -17.85 -6.46 -14.76
CA HIS A 359 -18.77 -6.85 -13.70
C HIS A 359 -18.06 -7.43 -12.47
N ASN A 360 -17.05 -8.28 -12.68
CA ASN A 360 -16.30 -8.88 -11.58
C ASN A 360 -15.52 -7.80 -10.83
N ARG A 361 -14.80 -6.95 -11.57
CA ARG A 361 -14.07 -5.82 -10.97
C ARG A 361 -14.98 -4.90 -10.17
N THR A 362 -16.12 -4.48 -10.74
CA THR A 362 -17.06 -3.59 -10.07
C THR A 362 -17.58 -4.21 -8.77
N ARG A 363 -17.96 -5.50 -8.77
CA ARG A 363 -18.44 -6.19 -7.56
C ARG A 363 -17.40 -6.19 -6.44
N PHE A 364 -16.16 -6.60 -6.75
CA PHE A 364 -15.10 -6.65 -5.73
C PHE A 364 -14.66 -5.26 -5.26
N ARG A 365 -14.73 -4.23 -6.12
CA ARG A 365 -14.50 -2.83 -5.74
C ARG A 365 -15.62 -2.31 -4.83
N CYS A 366 -16.88 -2.65 -5.09
CA CYS A 366 -17.99 -2.36 -4.17
C CYS A 366 -17.78 -3.01 -2.79
N TYR A 367 -17.35 -4.28 -2.75
CA TYR A 367 -17.02 -4.96 -1.50
C TYR A 367 -15.83 -4.33 -0.77
N ALA A 368 -14.92 -3.69 -1.49
CA ALA A 368 -13.80 -2.96 -0.89
C ALA A 368 -14.23 -1.60 -0.31
N CYS A 369 -15.05 -0.82 -1.02
CA CYS A 369 -15.34 0.57 -0.62
C CYS A 369 -16.55 0.75 0.31
N LEU A 370 -17.60 -0.09 0.21
CA LEU A 370 -18.82 0.14 0.98
C LEU A 370 -18.68 -0.19 2.48
N PRO A 371 -18.14 -1.35 2.89
CA PRO A 371 -18.00 -1.67 4.32
C PRO A 371 -17.27 -0.60 5.16
N PRO A 372 -16.13 -0.01 4.73
CA PRO A 372 -15.44 0.98 5.54
C PRO A 372 -16.22 2.30 5.65
N ILE A 373 -17.00 2.68 4.63
CA ILE A 373 -17.90 3.83 4.69
C ILE A 373 -19.00 3.62 5.74
N PHE A 374 -19.60 2.42 5.77
CA PHE A 374 -20.57 2.08 6.82
C PHE A 374 -19.92 2.06 8.19
N GLY A 375 -18.70 1.53 8.30
CA GLY A 375 -17.90 1.60 9.53
C GLY A 375 -17.75 3.03 10.02
N ALA A 376 -17.39 3.97 9.14
CA ALA A 376 -17.19 5.38 9.50
C ALA A 376 -18.43 6.07 10.07
N LEU A 377 -19.64 5.56 9.80
CA LEU A 377 -20.88 6.02 10.45
C LEU A 377 -21.03 5.52 11.89
N LEU A 378 -20.40 4.39 12.23
CA LEU A 378 -20.49 3.74 13.54
C LEU A 378 -19.36 4.17 14.50
N VAL A 379 -18.13 4.29 14.01
CA VAL A 379 -16.98 4.75 14.80
C VAL A 379 -16.31 5.92 14.09
N ARG A 380 -16.22 7.04 14.82
CA ARG A 380 -15.71 8.33 14.32
C ARG A 380 -14.27 8.61 14.76
N ASP A 381 -13.83 7.96 15.84
CA ASP A 381 -12.53 8.20 16.45
C ASP A 381 -11.42 7.56 15.62
N LEU A 382 -10.59 8.43 15.03
CA LEU A 382 -9.48 8.04 14.17
C LEU A 382 -8.44 7.19 14.90
N GLY A 383 -8.17 7.51 16.18
CA GLY A 383 -7.15 6.87 16.99
C GLY A 383 -7.47 5.40 17.21
N THR A 384 -8.69 5.12 17.69
CA THR A 384 -9.21 3.76 17.84
C THR A 384 -9.11 2.98 16.54
N ILE A 385 -9.48 3.59 15.40
CA ILE A 385 -9.39 2.92 14.10
C ILE A 385 -7.93 2.59 13.76
N THR A 386 -7.01 3.55 13.90
CA THR A 386 -5.60 3.37 13.52
C THR A 386 -4.84 2.46 14.48
N ASP A 387 -5.20 2.41 15.76
CA ASP A 387 -4.58 1.54 16.75
C ASP A 387 -4.74 0.06 16.39
N PHE A 388 -5.97 -0.39 16.15
CA PHE A 388 -6.23 -1.78 15.77
C PHE A 388 -5.78 -2.09 14.34
N THR A 389 -5.98 -1.15 13.41
CA THR A 389 -5.56 -1.33 12.01
C THR A 389 -4.05 -1.47 11.91
N GLY A 390 -3.30 -0.67 12.66
CA GLY A 390 -1.84 -0.69 12.69
C GLY A 390 -1.24 -2.01 13.15
N VAL A 391 -1.90 -2.74 14.07
CA VAL A 391 -1.45 -4.09 14.51
C VAL A 391 -1.36 -5.05 13.32
N THR A 392 -2.35 -5.01 12.42
CA THR A 392 -2.33 -5.86 11.22
C THR A 392 -1.22 -5.44 10.24
N GLY A 393 -0.81 -4.17 10.29
CA GLY A 393 0.32 -3.64 9.55
C GLY A 393 1.65 -4.32 9.91
N PHE A 394 1.85 -4.73 11.18
CA PHE A 394 3.06 -5.48 11.57
C PHE A 394 3.18 -6.82 10.83
N ALA A 395 2.06 -7.53 10.67
CA ALA A 395 2.05 -8.79 9.93
C ALA A 395 2.43 -8.57 8.46
N ILE A 396 1.84 -7.54 7.83
CA ILE A 396 2.07 -7.22 6.41
C ILE A 396 3.49 -6.70 6.16
N ALA A 397 4.03 -5.86 7.05
CA ALA A 397 5.34 -5.24 6.88
C ALA A 397 6.50 -6.16 7.29
N PHE A 398 6.33 -6.95 8.35
CA PHE A 398 7.43 -7.72 8.93
C PHE A 398 7.27 -9.23 8.73
N SER A 399 6.06 -9.79 8.90
CA SER A 399 5.89 -11.25 8.87
C SER A 399 5.89 -11.82 7.44
N PHE A 400 5.00 -11.33 6.57
CA PHE A 400 4.87 -11.89 5.22
C PHE A 400 6.09 -11.68 4.32
N PRO A 401 6.72 -10.48 4.26
CA PRO A 401 7.93 -10.29 3.46
C PRO A 401 9.08 -11.18 3.91
N ALA A 402 9.25 -11.38 5.22
CA ALA A 402 10.26 -12.28 5.77
C ALA A 402 10.01 -13.74 5.34
N LEU A 403 8.78 -14.23 5.49
CA LEU A 403 8.41 -15.59 5.06
C LEU A 403 8.63 -15.76 3.56
N LEU A 404 8.15 -14.82 2.74
CA LEU A 404 8.36 -14.83 1.29
C LEU A 404 9.84 -14.85 0.93
N SER A 405 10.69 -14.08 1.61
CA SER A 405 12.14 -14.07 1.39
C SER A 405 12.78 -15.43 1.69
N ILE A 406 12.37 -16.09 2.78
CA ILE A 406 12.92 -17.40 3.19
C ILE A 406 12.48 -18.50 2.22
N TYR A 407 11.18 -18.61 1.96
CA TYR A 407 10.64 -19.68 1.12
C TYR A 407 11.02 -19.52 -0.36
N SER A 408 11.02 -18.29 -0.89
CA SER A 408 11.47 -18.05 -2.26
C SER A 408 12.94 -18.40 -2.46
N LYS A 409 13.81 -18.06 -1.50
CA LYS A 409 15.24 -18.42 -1.56
C LYS A 409 15.44 -19.93 -1.56
N ARG A 410 14.80 -20.66 -0.64
CA ARG A 410 14.89 -22.13 -0.58
C ARG A 410 14.40 -22.79 -1.87
N MET A 411 13.28 -22.31 -2.42
CA MET A 411 12.74 -22.82 -3.69
C MET A 411 13.70 -22.57 -4.86
N VAL A 412 14.34 -21.39 -4.91
CA VAL A 412 15.34 -21.06 -5.94
C VAL A 412 16.59 -21.93 -5.80
N GLU A 413 17.09 -22.16 -4.59
CA GLU A 413 18.25 -23.02 -4.35
C GLU A 413 17.98 -24.48 -4.79
N GLU A 414 16.77 -24.97 -4.58
CA GLU A 414 16.33 -26.31 -5.00
C GLU A 414 16.19 -26.44 -6.52
N HIS A 415 15.51 -25.48 -7.18
CA HIS A 415 15.19 -25.56 -8.61
C HIS A 415 16.28 -24.99 -9.53
N PHE A 416 17.10 -24.07 -9.01
CA PHE A 416 18.13 -23.35 -9.76
C PHE A 416 19.45 -23.29 -8.96
N PRO A 417 20.14 -24.44 -8.77
CA PRO A 417 21.34 -24.53 -7.91
C PRO A 417 22.54 -23.68 -8.40
N ARG A 418 22.48 -23.15 -9.63
CA ARG A 418 23.50 -22.24 -10.19
C ARG A 418 23.17 -20.75 -9.99
N LEU A 419 21.96 -20.43 -9.50
CA LEU A 419 21.50 -19.07 -9.31
C LEU A 419 21.63 -18.68 -7.83
N THR A 420 22.80 -18.15 -7.45
CA THR A 420 23.10 -17.84 -6.04
C THR A 420 22.63 -16.45 -5.60
N THR A 421 22.45 -15.50 -6.55
CA THR A 421 22.13 -14.10 -6.23
C THR A 421 21.21 -13.48 -7.28
N THR A 422 20.28 -12.64 -6.82
CA THR A 422 19.47 -11.76 -7.68
C THR A 422 20.12 -10.38 -7.78
N GLY A 423 19.68 -9.55 -8.73
CA GLY A 423 20.11 -8.15 -8.84
C GLY A 423 19.73 -7.26 -7.64
N TYR A 424 18.90 -7.77 -6.71
CA TYR A 424 18.45 -7.06 -5.51
C TYR A 424 19.14 -7.57 -4.22
N HIS A 425 20.07 -8.52 -4.33
CA HIS A 425 20.77 -9.07 -3.18
C HIS A 425 21.68 -8.01 -2.53
N ASN A 426 21.48 -7.76 -1.24
CA ASN A 426 22.31 -6.87 -0.42
C ASN A 426 22.62 -7.50 0.96
N GLY A 427 23.33 -6.78 1.83
CA GLY A 427 23.72 -7.27 3.16
C GLY A 427 22.55 -7.65 4.09
N PHE A 428 21.34 -7.16 3.79
CA PHE A 428 20.10 -7.45 4.52
C PHE A 428 19.27 -8.58 3.89
N SER A 429 19.70 -9.13 2.75
CA SER A 429 18.98 -10.22 2.04
C SER A 429 19.31 -11.63 2.57
N ASN A 430 19.96 -11.74 3.73
CA ASN A 430 20.29 -13.03 4.31
C ASN A 430 19.14 -13.59 5.16
N GLU A 431 19.16 -14.91 5.38
CA GLU A 431 18.09 -15.61 6.10
C GLU A 431 18.00 -15.20 7.58
N GLN A 432 19.13 -14.85 8.21
CA GLN A 432 19.16 -14.39 9.60
C GLN A 432 18.41 -13.07 9.78
N TRP A 433 18.57 -12.12 8.85
CA TRP A 433 17.82 -10.88 8.84
C TRP A 433 16.33 -11.14 8.61
N ALA A 434 15.97 -12.01 7.67
CA ALA A 434 14.57 -12.37 7.45
C ALA A 434 13.93 -12.96 8.72
N LEU A 435 14.61 -13.90 9.40
CA LEU A 435 14.13 -14.46 10.66
C LEU A 435 14.02 -13.39 11.76
N THR A 436 15.01 -12.49 11.87
CA THR A 436 14.99 -11.39 12.85
C THR A 436 13.79 -10.48 12.63
N VAL A 437 13.53 -10.08 11.38
CA VAL A 437 12.36 -9.26 11.01
C VAL A 437 11.05 -9.98 11.32
N PHE A 438 10.97 -11.28 11.02
CA PHE A 438 9.79 -12.09 11.34
C PHE A 438 9.50 -12.11 12.84
N PHE A 439 10.49 -12.46 13.67
CA PHE A 439 10.32 -12.52 15.12
C PHE A 439 10.02 -11.14 15.71
N PHE A 440 10.65 -10.09 15.20
CA PHE A 440 10.34 -8.72 15.60
C PHE A 440 8.87 -8.38 15.35
N GLY A 441 8.35 -8.71 14.16
CA GLY A 441 6.93 -8.54 13.85
C GLY A 441 6.00 -9.30 14.78
N VAL A 442 6.33 -10.57 15.10
CA VAL A 442 5.55 -11.38 16.04
C VAL A 442 5.54 -10.77 17.44
N VAL A 443 6.70 -10.34 17.94
CA VAL A 443 6.81 -9.69 19.26
C VAL A 443 5.97 -8.41 19.31
N LEU A 444 6.03 -7.58 18.26
CA LEU A 444 5.22 -6.35 18.19
C LEU A 444 3.72 -6.63 18.20
N VAL A 445 3.26 -7.63 17.43
CA VAL A 445 1.83 -8.01 17.42
C VAL A 445 1.40 -8.45 18.82
N VAL A 446 2.14 -9.36 19.46
CA VAL A 446 1.80 -9.88 20.79
C VAL A 446 1.81 -8.75 21.83
N PHE A 447 2.85 -7.92 21.83
CA PHE A 447 3.00 -6.81 22.77
C PHE A 447 1.87 -5.78 22.64
N VAL A 448 1.66 -5.25 21.43
CA VAL A 448 0.67 -4.18 21.20
C VAL A 448 -0.74 -4.70 21.38
N LEU A 449 -1.08 -5.86 20.81
CA LEU A 449 -2.42 -6.42 20.96
C LEU A 449 -2.72 -6.77 22.42
N GLY A 450 -1.74 -7.29 23.16
CA GLY A 450 -1.86 -7.53 24.60
C GLY A 450 -2.17 -6.25 25.38
N CYS A 451 -1.47 -5.15 25.08
CA CYS A 451 -1.72 -3.86 25.72
C CYS A 451 -3.12 -3.29 25.38
N LEU A 452 -3.51 -3.33 24.11
CA LEU A 452 -4.82 -2.83 23.66
C LEU A 452 -5.99 -3.64 24.26
N ILE A 453 -5.87 -4.97 24.31
CA ILE A 453 -6.89 -5.83 24.94
C ILE A 453 -6.95 -5.58 26.44
N TRP A 454 -5.80 -5.42 27.10
CA TRP A 454 -5.74 -5.11 28.54
C TRP A 454 -6.46 -3.79 28.86
N GLU A 455 -6.25 -2.77 28.04
CA GLU A 455 -6.92 -1.47 28.18
C GLU A 455 -8.43 -1.60 27.94
N ALA A 456 -8.84 -2.29 26.88
CA ALA A 456 -10.25 -2.52 26.55
C ALA A 456 -11.01 -3.37 27.58
N SER A 457 -10.32 -4.27 28.30
CA SER A 457 -10.91 -5.18 29.30
C SER A 457 -11.02 -4.58 30.72
N GLY A 458 -10.69 -3.30 30.90
CA GLY A 458 -10.96 -2.59 32.14
C GLY A 458 -9.86 -2.64 33.21
N GLY A 459 -8.59 -2.88 32.83
CA GLY A 459 -7.42 -2.72 33.72
C GLY A 459 -7.29 -1.34 34.39
N PHE A 460 -8.13 -0.39 33.99
CA PHE A 460 -8.24 0.97 34.50
C PHE A 460 -8.92 1.10 35.87
N LEU A 461 -9.80 0.17 36.30
CA LEU A 461 -10.41 0.26 37.64
C LEU A 461 -9.40 0.11 38.80
N LEU A 462 -8.22 -0.49 38.55
CA LEU A 462 -7.15 -0.60 39.55
C LEU A 462 -6.09 0.52 39.46
N THR A 463 -6.08 1.31 38.38
CA THR A 463 -5.04 2.34 38.16
C THR A 463 -5.57 3.77 38.33
N ILE A 464 -6.88 4.01 38.22
CA ILE A 464 -7.52 5.29 38.59
C ILE A 464 -7.36 5.61 40.09
N GLY A 465 -7.11 4.60 40.93
CA GLY A 465 -6.84 4.82 42.36
C GLY A 465 -5.49 5.48 42.67
N ARG A 466 -4.61 5.74 41.68
CA ARG A 466 -3.23 6.16 41.94
C ARG A 466 -2.76 7.44 41.24
N ASN A 467 -3.47 7.95 40.23
CA ASN A 467 -3.09 9.16 39.48
C ASN A 467 -4.15 10.30 39.52
N ARG A 468 -5.10 10.24 40.45
CA ARG A 468 -5.88 11.42 40.89
C ARG A 468 -5.39 11.83 42.27
N ASN A 469 -4.27 12.55 42.30
CA ASN A 469 -3.87 13.50 43.34
C ASN A 469 -2.86 14.47 42.75
#